data_AF-A0A653BTU6-F1
#
_entry.id   AF-A0A653BTU6-F1
#
_cell.length_a   1.000
_cell.length_b   1.000
_cell.length_c   1.000
_cell.angle_alpha   90.00
_cell.angle_beta   90.00
_cell.angle_gamma   90.00
#
_symmetry.space_group_name_H-M   'P 1'
#
loop_
_entity.id
_entity.type
_entity.pdbx_description
1 polymer ?
#
loop_
_entity_poly.entity_id
_entity_poly.type
_entity_poly.pdbx_seq_one_letter_code
_entity_poly.pdbx_strand_id
1 'polypeptide(L)'
;MLRVPYTAHRTNVSILDELGNPKRLSSIVSTRMLTFFGHIHRSDNMEKLVVQGHAPSGRRRGRSSPTRWVDTTKQLLVIRMKLLVDPI
;
A
#
# COMPACT_ATOMS: atom_id res chain seq x y z
N MET A 1 -6.40 2.15 -20.63
CA MET A 1 -6.76 3.39 -19.89
C MET A 1 -8.06 3.90 -20.46
N LEU A 2 -9.06 4.18 -19.61
CA LEU A 2 -10.35 4.68 -20.07
C LEU A 2 -10.18 6.14 -20.55
N ARG A 3 -10.47 6.43 -21.82
CA ARG A 3 -10.36 7.78 -22.41
C ARG A 3 -11.60 8.61 -22.04
N VAL A 4 -11.77 8.89 -20.74
CA VAL A 4 -12.90 9.67 -20.23
C VAL A 4 -12.72 11.14 -20.64
N PRO A 5 -13.63 11.73 -21.42
CA PRO A 5 -13.58 13.15 -21.72
C PRO A 5 -13.89 13.97 -20.47
N TYR A 6 -13.25 15.14 -20.33
CA TYR A 6 -13.40 16.00 -19.14
C TYR A 6 -14.83 16.56 -18.95
N THR A 7 -15.66 16.53 -20.00
CA THR A 7 -17.08 16.93 -19.98
C THR A 7 -18.02 15.80 -19.56
N ALA A 8 -17.54 14.56 -19.47
CA ALA A 8 -18.38 13.44 -19.04
C ALA A 8 -18.57 13.48 -17.52
N HIS A 9 -19.83 13.59 -17.10
CA HIS A 9 -20.22 13.42 -15.71
C HIS A 9 -20.26 11.94 -15.35
N ARG A 10 -19.10 11.38 -14.98
CA ARG A 10 -18.96 10.00 -14.52
C ARG A 10 -18.64 9.98 -13.03
N THR A 11 -19.23 9.03 -12.31
CA THR A 11 -18.88 8.78 -10.91
C THR A 11 -17.68 7.85 -10.84
N ASN A 12 -16.85 8.02 -9.81
CA ASN A 12 -15.69 7.14 -9.56
C ASN A 12 -16.09 5.66 -9.46
N VAL A 13 -17.31 5.38 -8.97
CA VAL A 13 -17.87 4.03 -8.89
C VAL A 13 -18.07 3.44 -10.28
N SER A 14 -18.72 4.17 -11.20
CA SER A 14 -18.95 3.68 -12.59
C SER A 14 -17.64 3.42 -13.34
N ILE A 15 -16.62 4.26 -13.12
CA ILE A 15 -15.29 4.11 -13.73
C ILE A 15 -14.59 2.85 -13.21
N LEU A 16 -14.72 2.56 -11.92
CA LEU A 16 -14.10 1.38 -11.29
C LEU A 16 -14.74 0.07 -11.73
N ASP A 17 -16.05 0.07 -11.94
CA ASP A 17 -16.82 -1.09 -12.41
C ASP A 17 -16.46 -1.46 -13.86
N GLU A 18 -16.47 -0.46 -14.75
CA GLU A 18 -16.14 -0.65 -16.17
C GLU A 18 -14.68 -1.08 -16.41
N LEU A 19 -13.76 -0.60 -15.57
CA LEU A 19 -12.35 -0.96 -15.68
C LEU A 19 -12.08 -2.44 -15.35
N GLY A 20 -13.00 -3.13 -14.66
CA GLY A 20 -12.85 -4.54 -14.29
C GLY A 20 -11.59 -4.78 -13.46
N ASN A 21 -11.62 -4.40 -12.18
CA ASN A 21 -10.54 -4.54 -11.17
C ASN A 21 -9.10 -4.53 -11.74
N PRO A 22 -8.69 -3.49 -12.49
CA PRO A 22 -7.30 -3.39 -12.90
C PRO A 22 -6.46 -3.26 -11.64
N LYS A 23 -5.31 -3.95 -11.60
CA LYS A 23 -4.40 -4.01 -10.45
C LYS A 23 -4.24 -2.61 -9.83
N ARG A 24 -4.99 -2.36 -8.75
CA ARG A 24 -5.11 -1.01 -8.17
C ARG A 24 -3.72 -0.55 -7.75
N LEU A 25 -3.41 0.74 -7.95
CA LEU A 25 -2.13 1.30 -7.49
C LEU A 25 -1.90 1.00 -6.00
N SER A 26 -2.95 1.07 -5.19
CA SER A 26 -2.94 0.66 -3.79
C SER A 26 -2.48 -0.80 -3.61
N SER A 27 -3.03 -1.75 -4.37
CA SER A 27 -2.63 -3.16 -4.34
C SER A 27 -1.16 -3.36 -4.74
N ILE A 28 -0.66 -2.62 -5.73
CA ILE A 28 0.76 -2.65 -6.14
C ILE A 28 1.65 -2.14 -5.00
N VAL A 29 1.28 -1.01 -4.38
CA VAL A 29 2.01 -0.42 -3.25
C VAL A 29 2.00 -1.37 -2.05
N SER A 30 0.85 -1.94 -1.70
CA SER A 30 0.72 -2.91 -0.63
C SER A 30 1.58 -4.15 -0.87
N THR A 31 1.60 -4.67 -2.11
CA THR A 31 2.44 -5.81 -2.48
C THR A 31 3.92 -5.49 -2.30
N ARG A 32 4.39 -4.34 -2.81
CA ARG A 32 5.79 -3.91 -2.65
C ARG A 32 6.17 -3.73 -1.19
N MET A 33 5.27 -3.18 -0.37
CA MET A 33 5.49 -3.00 1.06
C MET A 33 5.68 -4.34 1.77
N LEU A 34 4.83 -5.33 1.48
CA LEU A 34 4.89 -6.66 2.07
C LEU A 34 6.13 -7.45 1.61
N THR A 35 6.52 -7.33 0.34
CA THR A 35 7.77 -7.94 -0.15
C THR A 35 8.98 -7.37 0.58
N PHE A 36 9.03 -6.05 0.78
CA PHE A 36 10.10 -5.39 1.53
C PHE A 36 10.10 -5.80 3.01
N PHE A 37 8.93 -5.90 3.64
CA PHE A 37 8.79 -6.45 4.99
C PHE A 37 9.36 -7.86 5.10
N GLY A 38 9.02 -8.75 4.16
CA GLY A 38 9.57 -10.11 4.13
C GLY A 38 11.07 -10.17 3.92
N HIS A 39 11.67 -9.19 3.23
CA HIS A 39 13.12 -9.07 3.10
C HIS A 39 13.79 -8.63 4.41
N ILE A 40 13.20 -7.66 5.12
CA ILE A 40 13.69 -7.21 6.43
C ILE A 40 13.60 -8.34 7.46
N HIS A 41 12.49 -9.08 7.47
CA HIS A 41 12.28 -10.19 8.41
C HIS A 41 13.31 -11.31 8.24
N ARG A 42 13.75 -11.59 7.00
CA ARG A 42 14.77 -12.62 6.72
C ARG A 42 16.21 -12.18 6.97
N SER A 43 16.45 -10.88 7.20
CA SER A 43 17.79 -10.31 7.33
C SER A 43 18.13 -9.87 8.76
N ASP A 44 17.36 -10.33 9.76
CA ASP A 44 17.47 -9.95 11.18
C ASP A 44 17.42 -8.44 11.47
N ASN A 45 17.05 -7.63 10.49
CA ASN A 45 17.01 -6.16 10.58
C ASN A 45 15.67 -5.62 11.15
N MET A 46 14.82 -6.50 11.66
CA MET A 46 13.47 -6.16 12.10
C MET A 46 13.49 -5.27 13.35
N GLU A 47 14.33 -5.59 14.33
CA GLU A 47 14.46 -4.83 15.58
C GLU A 47 14.83 -3.37 15.30
N LYS A 48 15.82 -3.16 14.43
CA LYS A 48 16.28 -1.83 14.02
C LYS A 48 15.15 -1.00 13.42
N LEU A 49 14.29 -1.62 12.61
CA LEU A 49 13.19 -0.91 11.95
C LEU A 49 12.04 -0.59 12.91
N VAL A 50 11.77 -1.49 13.87
CA VAL A 50 10.79 -1.26 14.95
C VAL A 50 11.23 -0.12 15.85
N VAL A 51 12.50 -0.12 16.28
CA VAL A 51 13.07 0.91 17.17
C VAL A 51 13.16 2.26 16.47
N GLN A 52 13.61 2.30 15.21
CA GLN A 52 13.76 3.55 14.46
C GLN A 52 12.42 4.10 13.93
N GLY A 53 11.38 3.26 13.84
CA GLY A 53 10.05 3.63 13.34
C GLY A 53 10.02 3.99 11.85
N HIS A 54 11.17 3.98 11.17
CA HIS A 54 11.33 4.33 9.76
C HIS A 54 12.02 3.21 8.98
N ALA A 55 11.50 2.92 7.79
CA ALA A 55 12.21 2.06 6.85
C ALA A 55 13.52 2.76 6.40
N PRO A 56 14.64 2.02 6.24
CA PRO A 56 15.86 2.59 5.68
C PRO A 56 15.55 3.09 4.26
N SER A 57 15.64 4.41 4.07
CA SER A 57 15.38 5.04 2.78
C SER A 57 16.45 6.10 2.53
N GLY A 58 16.98 6.14 1.31
CA GLY A 58 17.89 7.20 0.88
C GLY A 58 17.19 8.55 0.64
N ARG A 59 15.91 8.69 0.98
CA ARG A 59 15.18 9.96 0.85
C ARG A 59 15.57 10.89 2.00
N ARG A 60 15.77 12.17 1.70
CA ARG A 60 16.15 13.21 2.68
C ARG A 60 15.18 13.19 3.87
N ARG A 61 15.74 13.20 5.09
CA ARG A 61 15.01 13.41 6.34
C ARG A 61 14.38 14.80 6.29
N GLY A 62 13.06 14.90 6.43
CA GLY A 62 12.36 16.18 6.32
C GLY A 62 10.83 16.10 6.40
N ARG A 63 10.26 14.91 6.18
CA ARG A 63 8.84 14.67 6.48
C ARG A 63 8.70 13.38 7.26
N SER A 64 8.70 13.48 8.58
CA SER A 64 8.28 12.37 9.44
C SER A 64 6.83 12.07 9.10
N SER A 65 6.56 10.91 8.52
CA SER A 65 5.17 10.44 8.44
C SER A 65 4.67 10.28 9.87
N PRO A 66 3.46 10.76 10.23
CA PRO A 66 2.93 10.62 11.59
C PRO A 66 2.86 9.15 12.05
N THR A 67 2.73 8.25 11.08
CA THR A 67 2.60 6.80 11.28
C THR A 67 3.95 6.13 11.11
N ARG A 68 4.34 5.29 12.08
CA ARG A 68 5.54 4.46 11.94
C ARG A 68 5.34 3.49 10.78
N TRP A 69 6.42 3.18 10.06
CA TRP A 69 6.34 2.29 8.90
C TRP A 69 5.77 0.90 9.25
N VAL A 70 6.07 0.41 10.46
CA VAL A 70 5.52 -0.83 11.01
C VAL A 70 4.00 -0.77 11.19
N ASP A 71 3.45 0.38 11.56
CA ASP A 71 2.00 0.56 11.75
C ASP A 71 1.27 0.55 10.41
N THR A 72 1.85 1.19 9.38
CA THR A 72 1.35 1.08 7.99
C THR A 72 1.36 -0.37 7.52
N THR A 73 2.42 -1.12 7.83
CA THR A 73 2.54 -2.53 7.42
C THR A 73 1.51 -3.42 8.12
N LYS A 74 1.25 -3.19 9.41
CA LYS A 74 0.18 -3.87 10.17
C LYS A 74 -1.19 -3.60 9.56
N GLN A 75 -1.51 -2.34 9.24
CA GLN A 75 -2.78 -1.98 8.60
C GLN A 75 -2.95 -2.67 7.24
N LEU A 76 -1.89 -2.74 6.44
CA LEU A 76 -1.92 -3.41 5.14
C LEU A 76 -2.14 -4.92 5.25
N LEU A 77 -1.54 -5.58 6.24
CA LEU A 77 -1.78 -7.00 6.53
C LEU A 77 -3.23 -7.26 6.91
N VAL A 78 -3.78 -6.44 7.82
CA VAL A 78 -5.18 -6.56 8.27
C VAL A 78 -6.14 -6.37 7.09
N ILE A 79 -5.94 -5.34 6.26
CA ILE A 79 -6.77 -5.10 5.08
C ILE A 79 -6.66 -6.26 4.09
N ARG A 80 -5.46 -6.82 3.88
CA ARG A 80 -5.28 -7.93 2.95
C ARG A 80 -5.90 -9.24 3.45
N MET A 81 -5.84 -9.53 4.75
CA MET A 81 -6.54 -10.69 5.32
C MET A 81 -8.05 -10.51 5.20
N LYS A 82 -8.58 -9.30 5.43
CA LYS A 82 -10.00 -9.01 5.28
C LYS A 82 -10.49 -9.22 3.83
N LEU A 83 -9.71 -8.80 2.84
CA LEU A 83 -10.00 -9.03 1.41
C LEU A 83 -9.87 -10.51 0.98
N LEU A 84 -9.20 -11.36 1.76
CA LEU A 84 -9.09 -12.80 1.50
C LEU A 84 -10.23 -13.59 2.16
N VAL A 85 -10.75 -13.12 3.29
CA VAL A 85 -11.87 -13.75 4.01
C VAL A 85 -13.21 -13.33 3.42
N ASP A 86 -13.34 -12.07 3.00
CA ASP A 86 -14.55 -11.52 2.38
C ASP A 86 -14.23 -10.94 0.99
N PRO A 87 -14.18 -11.77 -0.06
CA PRO A 87 -14.05 -11.26 -1.43
C PRO A 87 -15.36 -10.57 -1.83
N ILE A 88 -15.27 -9.29 -2.23
CA ILE A 88 -16.36 -8.51 -2.84
C ILE A 88 -16.64 -9.06 -4.24
#